data_AF-A0A0C2MW43-F1
#
_entry.id   AF-A0A0C2MW43-F1
#
_cell.length_a   1.000
_cell.length_b   1.000
_cell.length_c   1.000
_cell.angle_alpha   90.00
_cell.angle_beta   90.00
_cell.angle_gamma   90.00
#
_symmetry.space_group_name_H-M   'P 1'
#
loop_
_entity.id
_entity.type
_entity.pdbx_description
1 polymer ?
#
loop_
_entity_poly.entity_id
_entity_poly.type
_entity_poly.pdbx_seq_one_letter_code
_entity_poly.pdbx_strand_id
1 'polypeptide(L)'
;MNFLVYTSLLALMFSLSTSTACALDFGDRDGEGRNILIGNAMIPVTIHGEWTHSSRPPPPSSQDCTSVGTPTDAERKLWYTSRSNIDPTPSNRFWIHECGEHRAPGERGSVFKPRVLRTCTAFEGYIGKMWCRIDRPNGRNVVQQILLYQVQVPHISKPTCDSNLPFFTPFDLQIMTTRGITHQFDLNTNTYTRKDIGATPPVTIRYSCPKK
;
A
#
# COMPACT_ATOMS: atom_id res chain seq x y z
N MET A 1 -27.72 15.67 26.23
CA MET A 1 -27.66 14.94 24.94
C MET A 1 -26.53 15.37 24.02
N ASN A 2 -26.14 16.65 23.95
CA ASN A 2 -25.03 17.09 23.08
C ASN A 2 -23.66 16.52 23.48
N PHE A 3 -23.35 16.38 24.77
CA PHE A 3 -22.05 15.89 25.25
C PHE A 3 -21.72 14.46 24.78
N LEU A 4 -22.72 13.57 24.79
CA LEU A 4 -22.57 12.17 24.33
C LEU A 4 -22.27 12.11 22.83
N VAL A 5 -22.96 12.91 22.01
CA VAL A 5 -22.71 12.99 20.56
C VAL A 5 -21.29 13.48 20.28
N TYR A 6 -20.81 14.50 20.99
CA TYR A 6 -19.43 14.98 20.85
C TYR A 6 -18.39 13.93 21.26
N THR A 7 -18.61 13.22 22.37
CA THR A 7 -17.69 12.15 22.80
C THR A 7 -17.66 10.98 21.83
N SER A 8 -18.80 10.59 21.26
CA SER A 8 -18.88 9.50 20.28
C SER A 8 -18.24 9.89 18.95
N LEU A 9 -18.43 11.13 18.49
CA LEU A 9 -17.81 11.65 17.28
C LEU A 9 -16.29 11.75 17.45
N LEU A 10 -15.82 12.22 18.61
CA LEU A 10 -14.40 12.33 18.92
C LEU A 10 -13.74 10.94 19.02
N ALA A 11 -14.38 9.97 19.67
CA ALA A 11 -13.89 8.60 19.74
C ALA A 11 -13.80 7.95 18.36
N LEU A 12 -14.80 8.13 17.50
CA LEU A 12 -14.79 7.64 16.11
C LEU A 12 -13.66 8.27 15.30
N MET A 13 -13.49 9.60 15.39
CA MET A 13 -12.38 10.30 14.72
C MET A 13 -11.02 9.87 15.26
N PHE A 14 -10.90 9.60 16.56
CA PHE A 14 -9.66 9.11 17.16
C PHE A 14 -9.29 7.72 16.65
N SER A 15 -10.24 6.78 16.62
CA SER A 15 -10.02 5.43 16.08
C SER A 15 -9.63 5.43 14.60
N LEU A 16 -10.15 6.38 13.81
CA LEU A 16 -9.76 6.57 12.41
C LEU A 16 -8.36 7.18 12.29
N SER A 17 -7.99 8.13 13.16
CA SER A 17 -6.66 8.77 13.17
C SER A 17 -5.52 7.87 13.64
N THR A 18 -5.84 6.75 14.29
CA THR A 18 -4.86 5.75 14.76
C THR A 18 -4.94 4.43 13.98
N SER A 19 -5.75 4.35 12.93
CA SER A 19 -5.87 3.12 12.16
C SER A 19 -4.60 2.87 11.38
N THR A 20 -4.06 1.65 11.52
CA THR A 20 -2.94 1.22 10.69
C THR A 20 -3.28 1.34 9.21
N ALA A 21 -2.40 1.89 8.39
CA ALA A 21 -2.62 2.02 6.94
C ALA A 21 -1.40 1.59 6.13
N CYS A 22 -1.57 0.63 5.22
CA CYS A 22 -0.48 0.15 4.36
C CYS A 22 -0.81 0.41 2.89
N ALA A 23 0.07 1.13 2.22
CA ALA A 23 0.04 1.34 0.78
C ALA A 23 0.88 0.26 0.09
N LEU A 24 0.35 -0.32 -0.99
CA LEU A 24 1.01 -1.32 -1.81
C LEU A 24 1.03 -0.85 -3.27
N ASP A 25 2.18 -1.02 -3.92
CA ASP A 25 2.34 -0.85 -5.37
C ASP A 25 2.28 -2.21 -6.06
N PHE A 26 1.69 -2.23 -7.26
CA PHE A 26 1.65 -3.39 -8.13
C PHE A 26 2.66 -3.24 -9.28
N GLY A 27 3.44 -4.29 -9.53
CA GLY A 27 4.35 -4.35 -10.68
C GLY A 27 3.58 -4.50 -11.99
N ASP A 28 3.75 -3.55 -12.90
CA ASP A 28 2.98 -3.44 -14.14
C ASP A 28 3.90 -3.14 -15.31
N ARG A 29 4.19 -4.15 -16.13
CA ARG A 29 5.13 -4.02 -17.27
C ARG A 29 4.63 -3.13 -18.39
N ASP A 30 3.31 -2.88 -18.44
CA ASP A 30 2.69 -1.96 -19.39
C ASP A 30 2.28 -0.64 -18.70
N GLY A 31 2.68 -0.48 -17.43
CA GLY A 31 2.48 0.73 -16.65
C GLY A 31 3.57 1.79 -16.91
N GLU A 32 3.63 2.77 -16.02
CA GLU A 32 4.59 3.88 -16.11
C GLU A 32 5.31 4.11 -14.79
N GLY A 33 6.38 4.90 -14.84
CA GLY A 33 7.15 5.30 -13.67
C GLY A 33 7.59 4.14 -12.80
N ARG A 34 7.27 4.20 -11.51
CA ARG A 34 7.69 3.20 -10.53
C ARG A 34 7.12 1.81 -10.81
N ASN A 35 5.86 1.72 -11.28
CA ASN A 35 5.18 0.45 -11.50
C ASN A 35 5.83 -0.39 -12.62
N ILE A 36 6.34 0.25 -13.69
CA ILE A 36 7.09 -0.46 -14.73
C ILE A 36 8.44 -0.95 -14.23
N LEU A 37 9.13 -0.19 -13.37
CA LEU A 37 10.38 -0.64 -12.76
C LEU A 37 10.16 -1.88 -11.86
N ILE A 38 9.09 -1.87 -11.06
CA ILE A 38 8.68 -3.00 -10.22
C ILE A 38 8.33 -4.23 -11.09
N GLY A 39 7.55 -4.03 -12.16
CA GLY A 39 7.16 -5.10 -13.09
C GLY A 39 8.34 -5.68 -13.87
N ASN A 40 9.34 -4.85 -14.23
CA ASN A 40 10.58 -5.31 -14.86
C ASN A 40 11.45 -6.10 -13.88
N ALA A 41 11.44 -5.75 -12.60
CA ALA A 41 12.12 -6.48 -11.53
C ALA A 41 11.43 -7.81 -11.14
N MET A 42 10.34 -8.18 -11.81
CA MET A 42 9.55 -9.39 -11.50
C MET A 42 9.01 -9.43 -10.07
N ILE A 43 8.65 -8.26 -9.54
CA ILE A 43 8.01 -8.12 -8.24
C ILE A 43 6.51 -7.87 -8.50
N PRO A 44 5.59 -8.79 -8.14
CA PRO A 44 4.17 -8.60 -8.43
C PRO A 44 3.54 -7.52 -7.54
N VAL A 45 3.86 -7.53 -6.25
CA VAL A 45 3.36 -6.60 -5.24
C VAL A 45 4.51 -6.18 -4.35
N THR A 46 4.56 -4.92 -3.97
CA THR A 46 5.54 -4.41 -3.03
C THR A 46 4.93 -3.34 -2.13
N ILE A 47 5.49 -3.15 -0.95
CA ILE A 47 5.14 -2.05 -0.07
C ILE A 47 5.46 -0.74 -0.80
N HIS A 48 4.51 0.18 -0.80
CA HIS A 48 4.76 1.57 -1.12
C HIS A 48 5.19 2.30 0.15
N GLY A 49 4.37 2.20 1.21
CA GLY A 49 4.64 2.80 2.50
C GLY A 49 3.62 2.38 3.57
N GLU A 50 3.89 2.77 4.80
CA GLU A 50 2.99 2.65 5.93
C GLU A 50 2.54 4.07 6.29
N TRP A 51 1.27 4.40 6.12
CA TRP A 51 0.73 5.77 6.10
C TRP A 51 -0.21 6.06 7.29
N THR A 52 -0.07 5.35 8.41
CA THR A 52 -0.82 5.62 9.64
C THR A 52 -0.54 7.01 10.17
N HIS A 53 0.73 7.41 10.12
CA HIS A 53 1.18 8.68 10.63
C HIS A 53 1.36 9.66 9.48
N SER A 54 0.92 10.89 9.70
CA SER A 54 1.32 12.04 8.89
C SER A 54 2.19 12.91 9.78
N SER A 55 3.50 12.75 9.65
CA SER A 55 4.45 13.60 10.36
C SER A 55 4.83 14.78 9.47
N ARG A 56 5.04 15.95 10.07
CA ARG A 56 5.76 17.00 9.36
C ARG A 56 7.16 16.48 9.03
N PRO A 57 7.66 16.69 7.80
CA PRO A 57 9.01 16.30 7.44
C PRO A 57 10.00 16.80 8.49
N PRO A 58 10.97 15.97 8.90
CA PRO A 58 11.99 16.41 9.83
C PRO A 58 12.75 17.62 9.24
N PRO A 59 13.28 18.53 10.07
CA PRO A 59 14.10 19.64 9.59
C PRO A 59 15.24 19.15 8.68
N PRO A 60 15.70 19.93 7.69
CA PRO A 60 16.74 19.50 6.75
C PRO A 60 18.06 19.04 7.41
N SER A 61 18.35 19.51 8.64
CA SER A 61 19.51 19.11 9.43
C SER A 61 19.31 17.85 10.29
N SER A 62 18.09 17.32 10.34
CA SER A 62 17.75 16.17 11.15
C SER A 62 18.31 14.88 10.54
N GLN A 63 18.88 14.05 11.41
CA GLN A 63 19.35 12.71 11.07
C GLN A 63 18.28 11.64 11.33
N ASP A 64 17.04 12.04 11.65
CA ASP A 64 15.98 11.10 12.03
C ASP A 64 15.76 10.04 10.95
N CYS A 65 15.78 10.40 9.66
CA CYS A 65 15.55 9.46 8.57
C CYS A 65 16.82 9.05 7.82
N THR A 66 17.98 9.63 8.11
CA THR A 66 19.24 9.24 7.45
C THR A 66 19.72 7.86 7.91
N SER A 67 19.25 7.40 9.08
CA SER A 67 19.52 6.05 9.59
C SER A 67 18.66 4.96 8.93
N VAL A 68 17.86 5.28 7.91
CA VAL A 68 17.23 4.28 7.04
C VAL A 68 18.35 3.62 6.22
N GLY A 69 18.84 2.48 6.72
CA GLY A 69 19.98 1.78 6.13
C GLY A 69 19.75 1.33 4.68
N THR A 70 20.83 0.88 4.04
CA THR A 70 20.78 0.32 2.68
C THR A 70 19.89 -0.93 2.64
N PRO A 71 19.05 -1.08 1.61
CA PRO A 71 18.18 -2.23 1.49
C PRO A 71 18.97 -3.52 1.17
N THR A 72 18.68 -4.61 1.87
CA THR A 72 19.14 -5.95 1.42
C THR A 72 18.29 -6.43 0.23
N ASP A 73 18.78 -7.41 -0.55
CA ASP A 73 18.00 -7.95 -1.68
C ASP A 73 16.65 -8.54 -1.28
N ALA A 74 16.56 -9.16 -0.10
CA ALA A 74 15.30 -9.67 0.43
C ALA A 74 14.33 -8.51 0.76
N GLU A 75 14.82 -7.46 1.42
CA GLU A 75 14.00 -6.30 1.74
C GLU A 75 13.56 -5.55 0.46
N ARG A 76 14.38 -5.49 -0.59
CA ARG A 76 14.00 -4.88 -1.88
C ARG A 76 12.84 -5.60 -2.58
N LYS A 77 12.69 -6.90 -2.36
CA LYS A 77 11.54 -7.66 -2.89
C LYS A 77 10.25 -7.32 -2.14
N LEU A 78 10.35 -7.00 -0.85
CA LEU A 78 9.21 -6.62 -0.02
C LEU A 78 8.85 -5.14 -0.19
N TRP A 79 9.84 -4.25 -0.13
CA TRP A 79 9.68 -2.80 -0.23
C TRP A 79 10.65 -2.23 -1.27
N TYR A 80 10.22 -2.23 -2.52
CA TYR A 80 11.04 -1.83 -3.65
C TYR A 80 11.56 -0.41 -3.50
N THR A 81 12.80 -0.19 -3.89
CA THR A 81 13.40 1.14 -3.86
C THR A 81 14.46 1.26 -4.96
N SER A 82 14.50 2.45 -5.55
CA SER A 82 15.30 2.80 -6.70
C SER A 82 15.71 4.28 -6.61
N ARG A 83 16.63 4.71 -7.47
CA ARG A 83 17.15 6.09 -7.45
C ARG A 83 16.08 7.12 -7.81
N SER A 84 15.17 6.76 -8.71
CA SER A 84 14.00 7.54 -9.10
C SER A 84 12.91 6.62 -9.67
N ASN A 85 11.77 7.20 -10.06
CA ASN A 85 10.68 6.47 -10.70
C ASN A 85 11.00 6.01 -12.14
N ILE A 86 12.19 6.31 -12.68
CA ILE A 86 12.60 5.89 -14.04
C ILE A 86 13.98 5.24 -14.08
N ASP A 87 14.77 5.35 -13.01
CA ASP A 87 16.11 4.75 -12.89
C ASP A 87 16.05 3.58 -11.90
N PRO A 88 16.21 2.31 -12.35
CA PRO A 88 16.12 1.12 -11.50
C PRO A 88 17.32 0.93 -10.57
N THR A 89 18.34 1.79 -10.63
CA THR A 89 19.54 1.71 -9.78
C THR A 89 19.13 1.69 -8.30
N PRO A 90 19.59 0.70 -7.51
CA PRO A 90 19.23 0.62 -6.10
C PRO A 90 19.62 1.89 -5.32
N SER A 91 18.70 2.36 -4.46
CA SER A 91 18.92 3.52 -3.60
C SER A 91 17.99 3.44 -2.39
N ASN A 92 18.35 4.02 -1.25
CA ASN A 92 17.45 4.16 -0.09
C ASN A 92 16.66 5.48 -0.09
N ARG A 93 16.79 6.31 -1.13
CA ARG A 93 16.13 7.62 -1.22
C ARG A 93 14.62 7.56 -1.03
N PHE A 94 13.96 6.59 -1.65
CA PHE A 94 12.52 6.42 -1.50
C PHE A 94 12.14 6.10 -0.05
N TRP A 95 12.85 5.19 0.62
CA TRP A 95 12.59 4.88 2.03
C TRP A 95 12.88 6.04 2.98
N ILE A 96 13.89 6.87 2.67
CA ILE A 96 14.17 8.10 3.43
C ILE A 96 13.00 9.08 3.28
N HIS A 97 12.46 9.22 2.07
CA HIS A 97 11.28 10.05 1.81
C HIS A 97 10.07 9.55 2.59
N GLU A 98 9.75 8.25 2.49
CA GLU A 98 8.65 7.63 3.26
C GLU A 98 8.82 7.83 4.77
N CYS A 99 10.05 7.72 5.29
CA CYS A 99 10.33 8.03 6.69
C CYS A 99 10.04 9.49 7.04
N GLY A 100 10.40 10.43 6.17
CA GLY A 100 10.18 11.86 6.41
C GLY A 100 8.71 12.20 6.53
N GLU A 101 7.88 11.62 5.66
CA GLU A 101 6.45 11.92 5.58
C GLU A 101 5.60 11.10 6.58
N HIS A 102 5.99 9.85 6.86
CA HIS A 102 5.09 8.87 7.48
C HIS A 102 5.59 8.21 8.77
N ARG A 103 6.71 8.67 9.34
CA ARG A 103 7.17 8.14 10.64
C ARG A 103 6.24 8.52 11.78
N ALA A 104 6.23 7.70 12.83
CA ALA A 104 5.58 8.09 14.08
C ALA A 104 6.33 9.29 14.74
N PRO A 105 5.65 10.10 15.58
CA PRO A 105 6.32 11.17 16.32
C PRO A 105 7.55 10.66 17.10
N GLY A 106 8.72 11.26 16.85
CA GLY A 106 9.98 10.89 17.50
C GLY A 106 10.62 9.58 17.00
N GLU A 107 10.01 8.91 16.02
CA GLU A 107 10.57 7.69 15.44
C GLU A 107 11.81 7.99 14.59
N ARG A 108 12.83 7.16 14.73
CA ARG A 108 14.06 7.19 13.90
C ARG A 108 13.98 6.17 12.78
N GLY A 109 14.75 6.39 11.72
CA GLY A 109 14.79 5.57 10.51
C GLY A 109 15.15 4.10 10.77
N SER A 110 15.99 3.85 11.79
CA SER A 110 16.37 2.50 12.20
C SER A 110 15.23 1.72 12.86
N VAL A 111 14.20 2.41 13.36
CA VAL A 111 12.97 1.83 13.94
C VAL A 111 11.85 1.81 12.91
N PHE A 112 11.76 2.88 12.09
CA PHE A 112 10.79 3.03 11.02
C PHE A 112 10.83 1.86 10.04
N LYS A 113 11.99 1.57 9.44
CA LYS A 113 12.10 0.53 8.41
C LYS A 113 11.64 -0.85 8.92
N PRO A 114 12.15 -1.39 10.04
CA PRO A 114 11.68 -2.67 10.57
C PRO A 114 10.20 -2.68 10.92
N ARG A 115 9.65 -1.55 11.41
CA ARG A 115 8.22 -1.42 11.70
C ARG A 115 7.38 -1.53 10.43
N VAL A 116 7.72 -0.78 9.38
CA VAL A 116 7.00 -0.84 8.09
C VAL A 116 7.04 -2.25 7.50
N LEU A 117 8.22 -2.88 7.46
CA LEU A 117 8.36 -4.25 6.97
C LEU A 117 7.52 -5.23 7.79
N ARG A 118 7.56 -5.15 9.12
CA ARG A 118 6.76 -6.02 9.99
C ARG A 118 5.25 -5.80 9.79
N THR A 119 4.81 -4.56 9.66
CA THR A 119 3.39 -4.21 9.59
C THR A 119 2.79 -4.50 8.21
N CYS A 120 3.46 -4.11 7.12
CA CYS A 120 2.87 -4.10 5.79
C CYS A 120 3.18 -5.34 4.92
N THR A 121 4.06 -6.24 5.35
CA THR A 121 4.42 -7.44 4.55
C THR A 121 3.26 -8.42 4.39
N ALA A 122 2.34 -8.50 5.35
CA ALA A 122 1.17 -9.39 5.29
C ALA A 122 -0.06 -8.70 5.89
N PHE A 123 -0.30 -7.45 5.50
CA PHE A 123 -1.36 -6.63 6.08
C PHE A 123 -2.72 -6.98 5.51
N GLU A 124 -3.67 -7.30 6.39
CA GLU A 124 -5.08 -7.43 6.04
C GLU A 124 -5.81 -6.13 6.38
N GLY A 125 -6.56 -5.59 5.43
CA GLY A 125 -7.35 -4.38 5.66
C GLY A 125 -8.45 -4.13 4.63
N TYR A 126 -9.19 -3.05 4.86
CA TYR A 126 -10.22 -2.52 3.98
C TYR A 126 -9.63 -1.53 3.00
N ILE A 127 -10.08 -1.55 1.75
CA ILE A 127 -9.60 -0.61 0.74
C ILE A 127 -10.10 0.80 1.08
N GLY A 128 -9.17 1.72 1.35
CA GLY A 128 -9.48 3.13 1.52
C GLY A 128 -9.30 3.94 0.24
N LYS A 129 -8.26 3.62 -0.53
CA LYS A 129 -7.95 4.32 -1.77
C LYS A 129 -7.31 3.38 -2.78
N MET A 130 -7.57 3.59 -4.07
CA MET A 130 -6.83 2.94 -5.13
C MET A 130 -6.54 3.89 -6.28
N TRP A 131 -5.45 3.63 -6.98
CA TRP A 131 -5.07 4.29 -8.20
C TRP A 131 -4.95 3.26 -9.32
N CYS A 132 -5.46 3.62 -10.48
CA CYS A 132 -5.49 2.75 -11.65
C CYS A 132 -4.92 3.46 -12.88
N ARG A 133 -4.44 2.67 -13.84
CA ARG A 133 -4.50 3.04 -15.26
C ARG A 133 -5.71 2.39 -15.91
N ILE A 134 -6.25 3.03 -16.95
CA ILE A 134 -7.39 2.52 -17.69
C ILE A 134 -6.89 1.71 -18.89
N ASP A 135 -7.20 0.42 -18.93
CA ASP A 135 -6.90 -0.49 -20.04
C ASP A 135 -8.15 -0.60 -20.93
N ARG A 136 -8.33 0.41 -21.81
CA ARG A 136 -9.50 0.52 -22.69
C ARG A 136 -9.68 -0.68 -23.61
N PRO A 137 -8.63 -1.24 -24.25
CA PRO A 137 -8.76 -2.43 -25.10
C PRO A 137 -9.43 -3.62 -24.38
N ASN A 138 -9.13 -3.80 -23.09
CA ASN A 138 -9.70 -4.88 -22.28
C ASN A 138 -10.86 -4.45 -21.38
N GLY A 139 -11.35 -3.20 -21.52
CA GLY A 139 -12.49 -2.68 -20.77
C GLY A 139 -12.34 -2.77 -19.25
N ARG A 140 -11.16 -2.49 -18.71
CA ARG A 140 -10.86 -2.67 -17.27
C ARG A 140 -9.99 -1.57 -16.67
N ASN A 141 -10.07 -1.41 -15.35
CA ASN A 141 -9.07 -0.70 -14.56
C ASN A 141 -7.95 -1.66 -14.17
N VAL A 142 -6.70 -1.26 -14.39
CA VAL A 142 -5.51 -1.95 -13.86
C VAL A 142 -5.02 -1.17 -12.65
N VAL A 143 -5.18 -1.75 -11.45
CA VAL A 143 -4.81 -1.15 -10.17
C VAL A 143 -3.28 -1.10 -10.06
N GLN A 144 -2.73 0.10 -9.99
CA GLN A 144 -1.30 0.34 -9.85
C GLN A 144 -0.88 0.53 -8.40
N GLN A 145 -1.78 1.06 -7.56
CA GLN A 145 -1.54 1.26 -6.14
C GLN A 145 -2.83 1.07 -5.35
N ILE A 146 -2.74 0.52 -4.14
CA ILE A 146 -3.85 0.41 -3.20
C ILE A 146 -3.42 0.83 -1.80
N LEU A 147 -4.32 1.49 -1.07
CA LEU A 147 -4.15 1.83 0.33
C LEU A 147 -5.19 1.07 1.15
N LEU A 148 -4.70 0.22 2.05
CA LEU A 148 -5.49 -0.61 2.95
C LEU A 148 -5.48 0.01 4.35
N TYR A 149 -6.63 0.06 5.00
CA TYR A 149 -6.79 0.49 6.39
C TYR A 149 -7.22 -0.69 7.26
N GLN A 150 -6.73 -0.74 8.49
CA GLN A 150 -7.12 -1.77 9.46
C GLN A 150 -8.61 -1.68 9.81
N VAL A 151 -9.18 -0.47 9.83
CA VAL A 151 -10.60 -0.23 10.09
C VAL A 151 -11.35 0.06 8.81
N GLN A 152 -12.65 -0.23 8.81
CA GLN A 152 -13.50 0.03 7.66
C GLN A 152 -13.59 1.53 7.38
N VAL A 153 -13.33 1.93 6.13
CA VAL A 153 -13.50 3.31 5.69
C VAL A 153 -14.95 3.59 5.23
N PRO A 154 -15.45 4.81 5.42
CA PRO A 154 -16.79 5.18 4.97
C PRO A 154 -16.89 5.30 3.44
N HIS A 155 -15.79 5.60 2.75
CA HIS A 155 -15.76 5.77 1.30
C HIS A 155 -14.43 5.28 0.73
N ILE A 156 -14.48 4.63 -0.44
CA ILE A 156 -13.29 4.19 -1.18
C ILE A 156 -12.96 5.22 -2.25
N SER A 157 -11.85 5.93 -2.09
CA SER A 157 -11.39 6.92 -3.06
C SER A 157 -10.75 6.25 -4.29
N LYS A 158 -11.13 6.66 -5.50
CA LYS A 158 -10.64 6.06 -6.77
C LYS A 158 -10.28 7.14 -7.82
N PRO A 159 -9.32 8.04 -7.53
CA PRO A 159 -9.14 9.29 -8.30
C PRO A 159 -8.75 9.09 -9.77
N THR A 160 -8.05 8.02 -10.12
CA THR A 160 -7.55 7.78 -11.50
C THR A 160 -8.23 6.60 -12.19
N CYS A 161 -9.30 6.08 -11.60
CA CYS A 161 -9.99 4.91 -12.11
C CYS A 161 -11.34 5.29 -12.74
N ASP A 162 -11.80 4.52 -13.72
CA ASP A 162 -13.16 4.60 -14.25
C ASP A 162 -14.10 3.79 -13.35
N SER A 163 -15.09 4.44 -12.73
CA SER A 163 -16.03 3.76 -11.82
C SER A 163 -16.92 2.72 -12.50
N ASN A 164 -17.05 2.77 -13.82
CA ASN A 164 -17.90 1.87 -14.60
C ASN A 164 -17.18 0.57 -15.01
N LEU A 165 -15.86 0.51 -14.86
CA LEU A 165 -15.06 -0.63 -15.26
C LEU A 165 -14.64 -1.49 -14.05
N PRO A 166 -14.51 -2.81 -14.21
CA PRO A 166 -14.02 -3.69 -13.15
C PRO A 166 -12.54 -3.41 -12.82
N PHE A 167 -12.13 -3.73 -11.59
CA PHE A 167 -10.77 -3.47 -11.07
C PHE A 167 -9.97 -4.76 -11.01
N PHE A 168 -8.80 -4.77 -11.64
CA PHE A 168 -7.88 -5.90 -11.66
C PHE A 168 -6.48 -5.46 -11.30
N THR A 169 -5.70 -6.32 -10.65
CA THR A 169 -4.25 -6.13 -10.57
C THR A 169 -3.62 -6.38 -11.95
N PRO A 170 -2.35 -5.98 -12.18
CA PRO A 170 -1.63 -6.28 -13.42
C PRO A 170 -1.42 -7.78 -13.72
N PHE A 171 -1.72 -8.64 -12.75
CA PHE A 171 -1.65 -10.11 -12.84
C PHE A 171 -3.04 -10.74 -12.66
N ASP A 172 -4.07 -10.05 -13.16
CA ASP A 172 -5.44 -10.53 -13.36
C ASP A 172 -6.21 -10.96 -12.10
N LEU A 173 -5.81 -10.49 -10.91
CA LEU A 173 -6.64 -10.65 -9.72
C LEU A 173 -7.71 -9.57 -9.64
N GLN A 174 -8.97 -9.98 -9.55
CA GLN A 174 -10.06 -9.04 -9.36
C GLN A 174 -10.07 -8.45 -7.95
N ILE A 175 -10.09 -7.12 -7.88
CA ILE A 175 -10.21 -6.34 -6.65
C ILE A 175 -11.68 -5.96 -6.46
N MET A 176 -12.30 -6.56 -5.45
CA MET A 176 -13.67 -6.21 -5.04
C MET A 176 -13.63 -4.90 -4.27
N THR A 177 -14.60 -4.01 -4.51
CA THR A 177 -14.67 -2.69 -3.86
C THR A 177 -15.93 -2.52 -3.02
N THR A 178 -16.59 -3.63 -2.70
CA THR A 178 -17.72 -3.65 -1.78
C THR A 178 -17.21 -3.32 -0.38
N ARG A 179 -17.89 -2.40 0.30
CA ARG A 179 -17.57 -2.03 1.67
C ARG A 179 -17.73 -3.26 2.57
N GLY A 180 -16.81 -3.44 3.53
CA GLY A 180 -16.84 -4.55 4.48
C GLY A 180 -16.07 -5.81 4.03
N ILE A 181 -15.55 -5.84 2.80
CA ILE A 181 -14.59 -6.86 2.36
C ILE A 181 -13.18 -6.45 2.81
N THR A 182 -12.43 -7.41 3.37
CA THR A 182 -10.99 -7.23 3.63
C THR A 182 -10.16 -7.92 2.56
N HIS A 183 -9.00 -7.34 2.32
CA HIS A 183 -8.00 -7.78 1.36
C HIS A 183 -6.67 -7.92 2.09
N GLN A 184 -5.95 -8.99 1.83
CA GLN A 184 -4.61 -9.21 2.32
C GLN A 184 -3.73 -9.63 1.15
N PHE A 185 -2.59 -8.94 1.00
CA PHE A 185 -1.50 -9.39 0.15
C PHE A 185 -0.35 -9.80 1.07
N ASP A 186 -0.02 -11.09 1.09
CA ASP A 186 1.14 -11.60 1.80
C ASP A 186 2.32 -11.67 0.83
N LEU A 187 3.26 -10.75 1.01
CA LEU A 187 4.41 -10.56 0.12
C LEU A 187 5.50 -11.63 0.33
N ASN A 188 5.47 -12.37 1.45
CA ASN A 188 6.40 -13.49 1.68
C ASN A 188 6.00 -14.72 0.86
N THR A 189 4.69 -14.99 0.81
CA THR A 189 4.11 -16.18 0.18
C THR A 189 3.56 -15.92 -1.22
N ASN A 190 3.47 -14.64 -1.61
CA ASN A 190 2.75 -14.18 -2.80
C ASN A 190 1.33 -14.71 -2.85
N THR A 191 0.59 -14.54 -1.75
CA THR A 191 -0.82 -14.94 -1.66
C THR A 191 -1.72 -13.73 -1.47
N TYR A 192 -2.83 -13.72 -2.18
CA TYR A 192 -3.91 -12.77 -2.02
C TYR A 192 -5.07 -13.48 -1.33
N THR A 193 -5.51 -12.95 -0.19
CA THR A 193 -6.68 -13.42 0.53
C THR A 193 -7.75 -12.34 0.53
N ARG A 194 -8.97 -12.73 0.13
CA ARG A 194 -10.17 -11.90 0.18
C ARG A 194 -11.18 -12.53 1.12
N LYS A 195 -11.69 -11.74 2.07
CA LYS A 195 -12.78 -12.16 2.98
C LYS A 195 -14.06 -11.45 2.60
N ASP A 196 -14.93 -12.17 1.90
CA ASP A 196 -16.25 -11.68 1.53
C ASP A 196 -17.21 -11.74 2.73
N ILE A 197 -18.17 -10.81 2.78
CA ILE A 197 -19.15 -10.74 3.87
C ILE A 197 -19.97 -12.03 3.91
N GLY A 198 -19.91 -12.75 5.03
CA GLY A 198 -20.65 -14.00 5.22
C GLY A 198 -20.07 -15.21 4.50
N ALA A 199 -18.93 -15.08 3.79
CA ALA A 199 -18.28 -16.21 3.16
C ALA A 199 -17.34 -16.93 4.13
N THR A 200 -17.37 -18.26 4.12
CA THR A 200 -16.40 -19.11 4.81
C THR A 200 -16.19 -20.38 3.97
N PRO A 201 -14.95 -20.74 3.60
CA PRO A 201 -13.68 -20.08 3.93
C PRO A 201 -13.39 -18.81 3.09
N PRO A 202 -12.39 -17.99 3.46
CA PRO A 202 -11.86 -16.92 2.61
C PRO A 202 -11.38 -17.43 1.25
N VAL A 203 -11.38 -16.57 0.24
CA VAL A 203 -10.80 -16.87 -1.07
C VAL A 203 -9.32 -16.54 -1.03
N THR A 204 -8.46 -17.55 -1.19
CA THR A 204 -7.00 -17.37 -1.23
C THR A 204 -6.43 -17.83 -2.56
N ILE A 205 -5.65 -16.97 -3.22
CA ILE A 205 -5.08 -17.20 -4.55
C ILE A 205 -3.58 -16.88 -4.50
N ARG A 206 -2.73 -17.78 -5.00
CA ARG A 206 -1.32 -17.45 -5.25
C ARG A 206 -1.20 -16.57 -6.49
N TYR A 207 -0.37 -15.54 -6.41
CA TYR A 207 -0.09 -14.65 -7.53
C TYR A 207 1.38 -14.67 -7.92
N SER A 208 1.64 -14.25 -9.15
CA SER A 208 2.97 -14.07 -9.69
C SER A 208 2.91 -13.04 -10.82
N CYS A 209 4.06 -12.49 -11.22
CA CYS A 209 4.12 -11.67 -12.41
C CYS A 209 3.70 -12.51 -13.64
N PRO A 210 2.94 -11.93 -14.59
CA PRO A 210 2.61 -12.62 -15.83
C PRO A 210 3.89 -13.02 -16.57
N LYS A 211 3.95 -14.26 -17.05
CA LYS A 211 4.98 -14.67 -18.00
C LYS A 211 4.65 -14.01 -19.33
N LYS A 212 5.59 -13.23 -19.87
CA LYS A 212 5.50 -12.76 -21.26
C LYS A 212 5.77 -13.93 -22.19
#